data_AF-A0A0S7Z351-F1
#
_entry.id   AF-A0A0S7Z351-F1
#
_cell.length_a   1.000
_cell.length_b   1.000
_cell.length_c   1.000
_cell.angle_alpha   90.00
_cell.angle_beta   90.00
_cell.angle_gamma   90.00
#
_symmetry.space_group_name_H-M   'P 1'
#
loop_
_entity.id
_entity.type
_entity.pdbx_description
1 polymer ?
#
loop_
_entity_poly.entity_id
_entity_poly.type
_entity_poly.pdbx_seq_one_letter_code
_entity_poly.pdbx_strand_id
1 'polypeptide(L)'
;MNLMVVLVPFLLITAVFSRLTILELDLPGSAEPTSERAPLLSLEVVVRPGELQVADRGTGLLKAFPRTGDGSEIEAMASFLRQQVKPRFPDATAVTILLEPDIRYDTVVKVMDAVRVHAEIVDGRMVQTDLFPDISIGDAPT
;
A
#
# COMPACT_ATOMS: atom_id res chain seq x y z
N MET A 1 -41.02 31.71 22.60
CA MET A 1 -39.76 31.58 21.83
C MET A 1 -39.88 30.29 21.01
N ASN A 2 -39.79 30.38 19.68
CA ASN A 2 -40.27 29.34 18.76
C ASN A 2 -39.50 28.02 18.88
N LEU A 3 -40.23 26.91 19.13
CA LEU A 3 -39.71 25.53 19.20
C LEU A 3 -39.02 25.09 17.89
N MET A 4 -39.43 25.67 16.76
CA MET A 4 -38.85 25.47 15.44
C MET A 4 -37.37 25.91 15.34
N VAL A 5 -36.94 26.92 16.10
CA VAL A 5 -35.55 27.45 16.04
C VAL A 5 -34.54 26.50 16.71
N VAL A 6 -34.98 25.69 17.67
CA VAL A 6 -34.11 24.75 18.40
C VAL A 6 -33.91 23.45 17.62
N LEU A 7 -34.86 23.07 16.77
CA LEU A 7 -34.81 21.81 16.02
C LEU A 7 -33.77 21.81 14.89
N VAL A 8 -33.57 22.95 14.22
CA VAL A 8 -32.62 23.07 13.09
C VAL A 8 -31.18 22.72 13.50
N PRO A 9 -30.56 23.34 14.52
CA PRO A 9 -29.20 22.99 14.93
C PRO A 9 -29.10 21.58 15.54
N PHE A 10 -30.16 21.09 16.20
CA PHE A 10 -30.19 19.73 16.74
C PHE A 10 -30.11 18.67 15.63
N LEU A 11 -30.89 18.85 14.56
CA LEU A 11 -30.83 17.98 13.38
C LEU A 11 -29.46 18.02 12.69
N LEU A 12 -28.84 19.20 12.60
CA LEU A 12 -27.52 19.37 11.98
C LEU A 12 -26.40 18.67 12.75
N ILE A 13 -26.45 18.61 14.08
CA ILE A 13 -25.43 17.91 14.90
C ILE A 13 -25.56 16.39 14.77
N THR A 14 -26.76 15.84 14.53
CA THR A 14 -26.96 14.39 14.36
C THR A 14 -26.55 13.85 12.98
N ALA A 15 -26.33 14.73 12.00
CA ALA A 15 -25.91 14.34 10.65
C ALA A 15 -24.39 14.09 10.54
N VAL A 16 -23.77 13.49 11.56
CA VAL A 16 -22.34 13.14 11.55
C VAL A 16 -22.13 11.84 10.78
N PHE A 17 -21.64 12.02 9.55
CA PHE A 17 -20.75 11.16 8.76
C PHE A 17 -20.63 9.69 9.19
N SER A 18 -21.53 8.83 8.71
CA SER A 18 -21.16 7.43 8.49
C SER A 18 -20.35 7.35 7.19
N ARG A 19 -19.05 7.10 7.28
CA ARG A 19 -18.22 6.75 6.11
C ARG A 19 -18.40 5.25 5.87
N LEU A 20 -19.36 4.89 5.01
CA LEU A 20 -19.47 3.54 4.48
C LEU A 20 -18.23 3.23 3.64
N THR A 21 -17.33 2.37 4.11
CA THR A 21 -16.30 1.77 3.26
C THR A 21 -16.94 0.62 2.48
N ILE A 22 -16.99 0.76 1.15
CA ILE A 22 -17.50 -0.27 0.26
C ILE A 22 -16.31 -1.14 -0.15
N LEU A 23 -16.39 -2.45 0.13
CA LEU A 23 -15.47 -3.44 -0.42
C LEU A 23 -16.07 -3.92 -1.74
N GLU A 24 -15.54 -3.44 -2.87
CA GLU A 24 -15.97 -3.87 -4.19
C GLU A 24 -15.33 -5.23 -4.52
N LEU A 25 -16.17 -6.24 -4.68
CA LEU A 25 -15.78 -7.57 -5.16
C LEU A 25 -16.08 -7.60 -6.67
N ASP A 26 -15.05 -7.49 -7.51
CA ASP A 26 -15.21 -7.58 -8.96
C ASP A 26 -15.60 -9.01 -9.36
N LEU A 27 -16.87 -9.21 -9.65
CA LEU A 27 -17.40 -10.42 -10.28
C LEU A 27 -17.56 -10.11 -11.78
N PRO A 28 -16.96 -10.90 -12.69
CA PRO A 28 -17.02 -10.61 -14.12
C PRO A 28 -18.45 -10.88 -14.61
N GLY A 29 -19.22 -9.79 -14.76
CA GLY A 29 -20.58 -9.83 -15.26
C GLY A 29 -21.20 -8.43 -15.36
N SER A 30 -21.14 -7.86 -16.56
CA SER A 30 -22.05 -6.82 -17.07
C SER A 30 -21.93 -5.40 -16.51
N ALA A 31 -21.06 -4.61 -17.18
CA ALA A 31 -21.22 -3.23 -17.64
C ALA A 31 -21.93 -2.17 -16.76
N GLU A 32 -21.16 -1.16 -16.32
CA GLU A 32 -21.36 0.28 -16.56
C GLU A 32 -20.05 1.01 -16.20
N PRO A 33 -19.61 2.07 -16.92
CA PRO A 33 -18.38 2.79 -16.59
C PRO A 33 -18.66 3.72 -15.41
N THR A 34 -18.69 3.16 -14.22
CA THR A 34 -18.55 3.96 -13.00
C THR A 34 -17.20 4.64 -13.11
N SER A 35 -17.21 5.98 -13.14
CA SER A 35 -16.05 6.87 -13.04
C SER A 35 -14.91 6.16 -12.33
N GLU A 36 -13.86 5.80 -13.07
CA GLU A 36 -12.70 5.02 -12.64
C GLU A 36 -12.16 5.54 -11.32
N ARG A 37 -12.69 5.02 -10.21
CA ARG A 37 -12.02 5.10 -8.93
C ARG A 37 -10.83 4.18 -9.12
N ALA A 38 -9.64 4.78 -9.23
CA ALA A 38 -8.41 4.06 -9.51
C ALA A 38 -8.39 2.76 -8.70
N PRO A 39 -8.09 1.61 -9.32
CA PRO A 39 -8.12 0.32 -8.63
C PRO A 39 -7.34 0.46 -7.33
N LEU A 40 -7.98 0.12 -6.21
CA LEU A 40 -7.38 0.25 -4.89
C LEU A 40 -6.24 -0.77 -4.79
N LEU A 41 -5.02 -0.34 -5.11
CA LEU A 41 -3.82 -1.15 -4.98
C LEU A 41 -3.75 -1.71 -3.55
N SER A 42 -3.79 -3.04 -3.44
CA SER A 42 -3.60 -3.75 -2.19
C SER A 42 -2.21 -4.36 -2.21
N LEU A 43 -1.20 -3.50 -2.04
CA LEU A 43 0.20 -3.86 -2.18
C LEU A 43 0.66 -4.82 -1.08
N GLU A 44 1.23 -5.94 -1.49
CA GLU A 44 1.81 -6.94 -0.62
C GLU A 44 3.27 -7.19 -1.01
N VAL A 45 4.14 -7.27 0.00
CA VAL A 45 5.53 -7.68 -0.15
C VAL A 45 5.72 -8.97 0.62
N VAL A 46 5.84 -10.08 -0.10
CA VAL A 46 6.09 -11.40 0.50
C VAL A 46 7.59 -11.63 0.61
N VAL A 47 8.04 -11.91 1.82
CA VAL A 47 9.45 -12.10 2.16
C VAL A 47 9.68 -13.58 2.41
N ARG A 48 10.29 -14.27 1.43
CA ARG A 48 10.65 -15.68 1.52
C ARG A 48 12.18 -15.83 1.71
N PRO A 49 12.67 -17.00 2.16
CA PRO A 49 14.11 -17.28 2.25
C PRO A 49 14.80 -17.27 0.87
N GLY A 50 14.10 -17.66 -0.20
CA GLY A 50 14.64 -17.74 -1.55
C GLY A 50 14.45 -16.47 -2.38
N GLU A 51 13.42 -15.67 -2.11
CA GLU A 51 13.07 -14.51 -2.91
C GLU A 51 12.20 -13.49 -2.15
N LEU A 52 12.13 -12.27 -2.68
CA LEU A 52 11.12 -11.27 -2.35
C LEU A 52 10.11 -11.22 -3.48
N GLN A 53 8.83 -11.13 -3.14
CA GLN A 53 7.76 -10.99 -4.12
C GLN A 53 7.00 -9.70 -3.84
N VAL A 54 6.72 -8.94 -4.89
CA VAL A 54 5.78 -7.82 -4.84
C VAL A 54 4.52 -8.30 -5.55
N ALA A 55 3.40 -8.24 -4.85
CA ALA A 55 2.10 -8.66 -5.33
C ALA A 55 1.07 -7.57 -5.07
N ASP A 56 -0.02 -7.65 -5.80
CA ASP A 56 -1.26 -6.94 -5.49
C ASP A 56 -2.32 -7.98 -5.21
N ARG A 57 -3.05 -7.85 -4.09
CA ARG A 57 -4.05 -8.84 -3.67
C ARG A 57 -5.12 -9.09 -4.73
N GLY A 58 -5.44 -8.08 -5.55
CA GLY A 58 -6.43 -8.19 -6.63
C GLY A 58 -5.91 -8.90 -7.89
N THR A 59 -4.69 -8.59 -8.32
CA THR A 59 -4.14 -9.04 -9.60
C THR A 59 -3.09 -10.16 -9.50
N GLY A 60 -2.59 -10.44 -8.30
CA GLY A 60 -1.58 -11.46 -8.03
C GLY A 60 -0.14 -10.95 -8.08
N LEU A 61 0.79 -11.85 -8.41
CA LEU A 61 2.22 -11.56 -8.42
C LEU A 61 2.57 -10.50 -9.48
N LEU A 62 3.12 -9.37 -9.04
CA LEU A 62 3.60 -8.31 -9.93
C LEU A 62 5.05 -8.55 -10.37
N LYS A 63 5.91 -8.91 -9.41
CA LYS A 63 7.32 -9.22 -9.68
C LYS A 63 7.96 -10.01 -8.55
N ALA A 64 8.83 -10.96 -8.89
CA ALA A 64 9.69 -11.66 -7.96
C ALA A 64 11.16 -11.21 -8.11
N PHE A 65 11.89 -11.22 -6.99
CA PHE A 65 13.28 -10.83 -6.85
C PHE A 65 14.01 -11.95 -6.11
N PRO A 66 14.75 -12.82 -6.82
CA PRO A 66 15.55 -13.85 -6.17
C PRO A 66 16.52 -13.23 -5.18
N ARG A 67 16.66 -13.85 -4.00
CA ARG A 67 17.62 -13.35 -3.01
C ARG A 67 19.04 -13.46 -3.53
N THR A 68 19.79 -12.40 -3.30
CA THR A 68 21.22 -12.37 -3.52
C THR A 68 21.91 -12.35 -2.15
N GLY A 69 23.06 -12.99 -2.03
CA GLY A 69 23.78 -13.04 -0.74
C GLY A 69 24.23 -11.66 -0.22
N ASP A 70 24.15 -10.63 -1.06
CA ASP A 70 24.55 -9.25 -0.79
C ASP A 70 23.38 -8.31 -0.43
N GLY A 71 22.12 -8.74 -0.51
CA GLY A 71 20.95 -7.91 -0.22
C GLY A 71 20.52 -6.97 -1.36
N SER A 72 21.11 -7.07 -2.55
CA SER A 72 20.76 -6.25 -3.70
C SER A 72 19.33 -6.47 -4.20
N GLU A 73 18.70 -7.60 -3.85
CA GLU A 73 17.29 -7.86 -4.17
C GLU A 73 16.34 -6.82 -3.55
N ILE A 74 16.69 -6.27 -2.38
CA ILE A 74 15.88 -5.29 -1.66
C ILE A 74 15.89 -3.95 -2.42
N GLU A 75 17.05 -3.53 -2.92
CA GLU A 75 17.17 -2.31 -3.72
C GLU A 75 16.47 -2.47 -5.07
N ALA A 76 16.57 -3.66 -5.70
CA ALA A 76 15.86 -3.95 -6.94
C ALA A 76 14.33 -3.90 -6.75
N MET A 77 13.84 -4.41 -5.61
CA MET A 77 12.44 -4.30 -5.20
C MET A 77 12.03 -2.85 -4.98
N ALA A 78 12.81 -2.08 -4.21
CA ALA A 78 12.55 -0.66 -3.97
C ALA A 78 12.51 0.14 -5.27
N SER A 79 13.46 -0.10 -6.19
CA SER A 79 13.49 0.50 -7.52
C SER A 79 12.23 0.18 -8.33
N PHE A 80 11.74 -1.06 -8.26
CA PHE A 80 10.49 -1.44 -8.90
C PHE A 80 9.29 -0.71 -8.31
N LEU A 81 9.20 -0.62 -6.98
CA LEU A 81 8.14 0.14 -6.31
C LEU A 81 8.15 1.62 -6.75
N ARG A 82 9.34 2.23 -6.81
CA ARG A 82 9.54 3.64 -7.23
C ARG A 82 9.16 3.90 -8.68
N GLN A 83 9.57 3.03 -9.59
CA GLN A 83 9.48 3.31 -11.03
C GLN A 83 8.22 2.74 -11.69
N GLN A 84 7.63 1.70 -11.10
CA GLN A 84 6.53 0.96 -11.72
C GLN A 84 5.25 1.03 -10.89
N VAL A 85 5.32 0.94 -9.55
CA VAL A 85 4.11 0.89 -8.74
C VAL A 85 3.64 2.30 -8.35
N LYS A 86 4.48 3.09 -7.69
CA LYS A 86 4.13 4.43 -7.20
C LYS A 86 3.63 5.38 -8.30
N PRO A 87 4.18 5.42 -9.53
CA PRO A 87 3.65 6.30 -10.59
C PRO A 87 2.26 5.90 -11.08
N ARG A 88 1.91 4.61 -10.99
CA ARG A 88 0.56 4.11 -11.33
C ARG A 88 -0.45 4.35 -10.21
N PHE A 89 0.03 4.37 -8.97
CA PHE A 89 -0.78 4.53 -7.75
C PHE A 89 -0.19 5.63 -6.86
N PRO A 90 -0.25 6.92 -7.28
CA PRO A 90 0.42 8.02 -6.59
C PRO A 90 -0.12 8.23 -5.17
N ASP A 91 -1.42 8.02 -4.98
CA ASP A 91 -2.11 8.23 -3.71
C ASP A 91 -2.02 7.03 -2.76
N ALA A 92 -1.48 5.89 -3.22
CA ALA A 92 -1.35 4.70 -2.38
C ALA A 92 -0.20 4.88 -1.38
N THR A 93 -0.50 4.71 -0.10
CA THR A 93 0.46 4.82 1.01
C THR A 93 0.63 3.53 1.81
N ALA A 94 -0.27 2.57 1.63
CA ALA A 94 -0.28 1.33 2.38
C ALA A 94 0.50 0.19 1.72
N VAL A 95 1.18 -0.62 2.53
CA VAL A 95 1.81 -1.87 2.13
C VAL A 95 1.70 -2.90 3.25
N THR A 96 1.42 -4.15 2.88
CA THR A 96 1.48 -5.27 3.83
C THR A 96 2.72 -6.10 3.56
N ILE A 97 3.57 -6.27 4.56
CA ILE A 97 4.73 -7.16 4.50
C ILE A 97 4.31 -8.52 5.06
N LEU A 98 4.39 -9.55 4.23
CA LEU A 98 4.03 -10.92 4.57
C LEU A 98 5.31 -11.75 4.74
N LEU A 99 5.53 -12.32 5.92
CA LEU A 99 6.77 -13.00 6.27
C LEU A 99 6.57 -14.51 6.30
N GLU A 100 7.46 -15.26 5.65
CA GLU A 100 7.59 -16.68 5.95
C GLU A 100 8.23 -16.93 7.34
N PRO A 101 8.10 -18.15 7.88
CA PRO A 101 8.90 -18.57 9.03
C PRO A 101 10.41 -18.41 8.76
N ASP A 102 11.18 -18.23 9.84
CA ASP A 102 12.64 -18.17 9.82
C ASP A 102 13.29 -17.00 9.05
N ILE A 103 12.50 -15.95 8.73
CA ILE A 103 13.07 -14.69 8.23
C ILE A 103 13.77 -13.95 9.36
N ARG A 104 15.04 -13.60 9.15
CA ARG A 104 15.84 -12.84 10.11
C ARG A 104 15.28 -11.43 10.30
N TYR A 105 15.31 -10.95 11.54
CA TYR A 105 14.85 -9.60 11.89
C TYR A 105 15.52 -8.48 11.07
N ASP A 106 16.82 -8.61 10.78
CA ASP A 106 17.56 -7.61 10.00
C ASP A 106 16.99 -7.42 8.60
N THR A 107 16.56 -8.52 7.97
CA THR A 107 15.91 -8.52 6.66
C THR A 107 14.55 -7.83 6.72
N VAL A 108 13.77 -8.06 7.77
CA VAL A 108 12.46 -7.41 7.94
C VAL A 108 12.63 -5.89 8.01
N VAL A 109 13.56 -5.40 8.84
CA VAL A 109 13.81 -3.96 8.98
C VAL A 109 14.28 -3.34 7.66
N LYS A 110 15.20 -4.00 6.94
CA LYS A 110 15.66 -3.52 5.63
C LYS A 110 14.53 -3.42 4.61
N VAL A 111 13.61 -4.40 4.60
CA VAL A 111 12.43 -4.36 3.73
C VAL A 111 11.51 -3.21 4.14
N MET A 112 11.25 -3.02 5.44
CA MET A 112 10.45 -1.91 5.95
C MET A 112 11.00 -0.54 5.55
N ASP A 113 12.31 -0.34 5.66
CA ASP A 113 12.97 0.90 5.28
C ASP A 113 12.86 1.13 3.77
N ALA A 114 13.08 0.08 2.97
CA ALA A 114 13.05 0.13 1.51
C ALA A 114 11.67 0.43 0.92
N VAL A 115 10.58 0.01 1.58
CA VAL A 115 9.21 0.28 1.11
C VAL A 115 8.67 1.63 1.58
N ARG A 116 9.28 2.25 2.59
CA ARG A 116 8.77 3.46 3.25
C ARG A 116 9.09 4.73 2.48
N VAL A 117 10.37 4.97 2.21
CA VAL A 117 10.88 6.26 1.73
C VAL A 117 12.02 6.07 0.77
N HIS A 118 12.11 6.95 -0.22
CA HIS A 118 13.27 7.07 -1.09
C HIS A 118 13.98 8.38 -0.85
N ALA A 119 15.28 8.32 -0.56
CA ALA A 119 16.13 9.50 -0.47
C ALA A 119 17.06 9.57 -1.69
N GLU A 120 17.08 10.71 -2.38
CA GLU A 120 17.99 10.99 -3.49
C GLU A 120 18.64 12.36 -3.30
N ILE A 121 19.87 12.53 -3.82
CA ILE A 121 20.54 13.83 -3.82
C ILE A 121 20.25 14.51 -5.17
N VAL A 122 19.46 15.57 -5.14
CA VAL A 122 19.15 16.41 -6.31
C VAL A 122 19.76 17.79 -6.07
N ASP A 123 20.63 18.23 -6.97
CA ASP A 123 21.33 19.53 -6.88
C ASP A 123 22.05 19.76 -5.53
N GLY A 124 22.69 18.71 -5.01
CA GLY A 124 23.41 18.76 -3.74
C GLY A 124 22.51 18.83 -2.50
N ARG A 125 21.19 18.69 -2.65
CA ARG A 125 20.23 18.61 -1.55
C ARG A 125 19.63 17.21 -1.46
N MET A 126 19.50 16.71 -0.25
CA MET A 126 18.76 15.47 0.00
C MET A 126 17.27 15.73 -0.14
N VAL A 127 16.64 15.06 -1.09
CA VAL A 127 15.20 15.04 -1.31
C VAL A 127 14.69 13.68 -0.87
N GLN A 128 13.72 13.66 0.04
CA GLN A 128 13.03 12.44 0.46
C GLN A 128 11.63 12.43 -0.13
N THR A 129 11.26 11.28 -0.70
CA THR A 129 9.95 11.04 -1.29
C THR A 129 9.33 9.82 -0.64
N ASP A 130 8.12 9.97 -0.12
CA ASP A 130 7.38 8.88 0.49
C ASP A 130 6.94 7.86 -0.57
N LEU A 131 7.10 6.59 -0.25
CA LEU A 131 6.60 5.47 -1.03
C LEU A 131 5.32 4.94 -0.37
N PHE A 132 5.45 3.94 0.49
CA PHE A 132 4.34 3.30 1.20
C PHE A 132 4.61 3.34 2.71
N PRO A 133 4.38 4.50 3.38
CA PRO A 133 4.69 4.67 4.79
C PRO A 133 3.77 3.89 5.75
N ASP A 134 2.57 3.52 5.31
CA ASP A 134 1.59 2.83 6.14
C ASP A 134 1.81 1.31 6.07
N ILE A 135 2.77 0.84 6.88
CA ILE A 135 3.24 -0.56 6.86
C ILE A 135 2.42 -1.41 7.83
N SER A 136 1.89 -2.52 7.33
CA SER A 136 1.34 -3.62 8.13
C SER A 136 2.22 -4.87 7.99
N ILE A 137 2.25 -5.74 9.00
CA ILE A 137 3.01 -7.00 8.97
C ILE A 137 2.06 -8.17 9.24
N GLY A 138 2.23 -9.26 8.50
CA GLY A 138 1.49 -10.50 8.67
C GLY A 138 2.29 -11.73 8.23
N ASP A 139 1.65 -12.89 8.31
CA ASP A 139 2.25 -14.16 7.90
C ASP A 139 2.04 -14.41 6.40
N ALA A 140 3.07 -14.91 5.72
CA ALA A 140 2.97 -15.33 4.34
C ALA A 140 2.12 -16.60 4.20
N PRO A 141 1.26 -16.67 3.17
CA PRO A 141 0.57 -17.91 2.86
C PRO A 141 1.60 -19.00 2.46
N THR A 142 1.43 -20.18 3.05
CA THR A 142 2.18 -21.41 2.76
C THR A 142 1.84 -22.01 1.42
#